data_AF-A0A6V7XXI8-F1
#
_entry.id   AF-A0A6V7XXI8-F1
#
_cell.length_a   1.000
_cell.length_b   1.000
_cell.length_c   1.000
_cell.angle_alpha   90.00
_cell.angle_beta   90.00
_cell.angle_gamma   90.00
#
_symmetry.space_group_name_H-M   'P 1'
#
loop_
_entity.id
_entity.type
_entity.pdbx_description
1 polymer ?
#
loop_
_entity_poly.entity_id
_entity_poly.type
_entity_poly.pdbx_seq_one_letter_code
_entity_poly.pdbx_strand_id
1 'polypeptide(L)'
;MVFFLILICYFSKSKFSLIGRIRSSSVIVSFDMVFIFFCFFFIIFWFDLSFNFFFYLFFGLFFFYILLIIILGDLNRGPMDFLERESELVRGFNLELRSFIFVYYFLSEYGLIFFFSYFFSICFGLIFLIIFILFFFLLIYLRIVYPRFRYDIFIFIC
;
A
#
# COMPACT_ATOMS: atom_id res chain seq x y z
N MET A 1 -5.59 -8.54 -0.97
CA MET A 1 -6.53 -7.74 -0.15
C MET A 1 -7.77 -7.32 -0.96
N VAL A 2 -7.59 -6.82 -2.19
CA VAL A 2 -8.68 -6.35 -3.06
C VAL A 2 -9.85 -7.33 -3.20
N PHE A 3 -9.58 -8.57 -3.64
CA PHE A 3 -10.65 -9.57 -3.83
C PHE A 3 -11.45 -9.84 -2.55
N PHE A 4 -10.77 -9.86 -1.40
CA PHE A 4 -11.42 -10.03 -0.11
C PHE A 4 -12.36 -8.86 0.21
N LEU A 5 -11.93 -7.63 -0.04
CA LEU A 5 -12.77 -6.43 0.13
C LEU A 5 -13.98 -6.41 -0.81
N ILE A 6 -13.80 -6.82 -2.07
CA ILE A 6 -14.89 -6.92 -3.06
C ILE A 6 -15.91 -7.98 -2.63
N LEU A 7 -15.44 -9.14 -2.15
CA LEU A 7 -16.30 -10.22 -1.70
C LEU A 7 -17.11 -9.79 -0.47
N ILE A 8 -16.45 -9.13 0.49
CA ILE A 8 -17.10 -8.51 1.64
C ILE A 8 -18.09 -7.41 1.23
N CYS A 9 -17.81 -6.65 0.17
CA CYS A 9 -18.74 -5.68 -0.38
C CYS A 9 -20.03 -6.34 -0.89
N TYR A 10 -19.91 -7.44 -1.64
CA TYR A 10 -21.05 -8.16 -2.19
C TYR A 10 -21.99 -8.71 -1.10
N PHE A 11 -21.43 -9.18 0.02
CA PHE A 11 -22.22 -9.71 1.14
C PHE A 11 -22.71 -8.64 2.14
N SER A 12 -22.42 -7.36 1.91
CA SER A 12 -22.86 -6.28 2.81
C SER A 12 -24.38 -6.08 2.77
N LYS A 13 -24.99 -5.87 3.95
CA LYS A 13 -26.45 -5.69 4.08
C LYS A 13 -26.83 -4.21 4.25
N SER A 14 -25.91 -3.38 4.72
CA SER A 14 -26.13 -1.95 4.92
C SER A 14 -25.59 -1.14 3.75
N LYS A 15 -26.40 -0.20 3.26
CA LYS A 15 -26.00 0.72 2.17
C LYS A 15 -24.76 1.55 2.53
N PHE A 16 -24.60 1.91 3.81
CA PHE A 16 -23.42 2.63 4.31
C PHE A 16 -22.15 1.79 4.21
N SER A 17 -22.22 0.51 4.59
CA SER A 17 -21.07 -0.39 4.48
C SER A 17 -20.65 -0.64 3.04
N LEU A 18 -21.63 -0.83 2.17
CA LEU A 18 -21.40 -1.00 0.74
C LEU A 18 -20.64 0.19 0.13
N ILE A 19 -21.10 1.43 0.36
CA ILE A 19 -20.47 2.64 -0.21
C ILE A 19 -19.04 2.83 0.31
N GLY A 20 -18.81 2.59 1.60
CA GLY A 20 -17.47 2.66 2.20
C GLY A 20 -16.51 1.66 1.57
N ARG A 21 -16.94 0.40 1.44
CA ARG A 21 -16.12 -0.70 0.89
C ARG A 21 -15.79 -0.47 -0.59
N ILE A 22 -16.75 -0.02 -1.39
CA ILE A 22 -16.52 0.28 -2.83
C ILE A 22 -15.43 1.35 -2.99
N ARG A 23 -15.47 2.42 -2.21
CA ARG A 23 -14.46 3.48 -2.25
C ARG A 23 -13.08 2.94 -1.90
N SER A 24 -12.96 2.24 -0.77
CA SER A 24 -11.68 1.63 -0.39
C SER A 24 -11.16 0.64 -1.44
N SER A 25 -12.00 -0.22 -2.01
CA SER A 25 -11.55 -1.18 -3.02
C SER A 25 -11.09 -0.50 -4.31
N SER A 26 -11.76 0.57 -4.74
CA SER A 26 -11.38 1.28 -5.96
C SER A 26 -10.01 1.95 -5.86
N VAL A 27 -9.69 2.47 -4.67
CA VAL A 27 -8.39 3.06 -4.39
C VAL A 27 -7.28 2.01 -4.44
N ILE A 28 -7.46 0.87 -3.79
CA ILE A 28 -6.43 -0.19 -3.76
C ILE A 28 -6.15 -0.71 -5.16
N VAL A 29 -7.20 -0.93 -5.96
CA VAL A 29 -7.06 -1.35 -7.35
C VAL A 29 -6.25 -0.34 -8.18
N SER A 30 -6.44 0.96 -7.94
CA SER A 30 -5.66 1.98 -8.66
C SER A 30 -4.17 1.91 -8.33
N PHE A 31 -3.80 1.65 -7.06
CA PHE A 31 -2.39 1.50 -6.65
C PHE A 31 -1.76 0.21 -7.15
N ASP A 32 -2.52 -0.90 -7.17
CA ASP A 32 -2.07 -2.15 -7.78
C ASP A 32 -1.66 -1.92 -9.25
N MET A 33 -2.45 -1.15 -10.01
CA MET A 33 -2.14 -0.82 -11.39
C MET A 33 -0.87 0.04 -11.51
N VAL A 34 -0.76 1.09 -10.70
CA VAL A 34 0.44 1.96 -10.67
C VAL A 34 1.70 1.15 -10.32
N PHE A 35 1.60 0.21 -9.37
CA PHE A 35 2.70 -0.67 -9.00
C PHE A 35 3.14 -1.58 -10.16
N ILE A 36 2.21 -2.14 -10.93
CA ILE A 36 2.52 -2.97 -12.10
C ILE A 36 3.24 -2.14 -13.17
N PHE A 37 2.74 -0.94 -13.47
CA PHE A 37 3.41 -0.04 -14.43
C PHE A 37 4.81 0.36 -13.96
N PHE A 38 4.96 0.68 -12.67
CA PHE A 38 6.25 0.98 -12.08
C PHE A 38 7.25 -0.17 -12.22
N CYS A 39 6.81 -1.41 -11.93
CA CYS A 39 7.64 -2.60 -12.11
C CYS A 39 8.10 -2.76 -13.57
N PHE A 40 7.19 -2.53 -14.54
CA PHE A 40 7.52 -2.61 -15.95
C PHE A 40 8.56 -1.55 -16.37
N PHE A 41 8.38 -0.29 -15.95
CA PHE A 41 9.35 0.77 -16.18
C PHE A 41 10.71 0.48 -15.55
N PHE A 42 10.72 -0.05 -14.32
CA PHE A 42 11.95 -0.43 -13.64
C PHE A 42 12.70 -1.51 -14.41
N ILE A 43 12.02 -2.55 -14.87
CA ILE A 43 12.64 -3.63 -15.64
C ILE A 43 13.27 -3.10 -16.94
N ILE A 44 12.56 -2.24 -17.69
CA ILE A 44 13.10 -1.64 -18.93
C ILE A 44 14.36 -0.82 -18.63
N PHE A 45 14.30 0.06 -17.62
CA PHE A 45 15.46 0.86 -17.22
C PHE A 45 16.65 -0.04 -16.86
N TRP A 46 16.42 -1.12 -16.13
CA TRP A 46 17.47 -2.08 -15.76
C TRP A 46 18.14 -2.76 -16.95
N PHE A 47 17.40 -3.06 -18.01
CA PHE A 47 17.96 -3.69 -19.21
C PHE A 47 18.79 -2.71 -20.08
N ASP A 48 18.44 -1.42 -20.09
CA ASP A 48 19.14 -0.41 -20.92
C ASP A 48 20.39 0.20 -20.26
N LEU A 49 20.63 -0.07 -18.98
CA LEU A 49 21.70 0.56 -18.17
C LEU A 49 23.10 0.01 -18.49
N SER A 50 23.61 0.39 -19.66
CA SER A 50 25.04 0.28 -20.03
C SER A 50 25.82 1.58 -19.81
N PHE A 51 25.18 2.65 -19.34
CA PHE A 51 25.78 4.00 -19.31
C PHE A 51 25.82 4.62 -17.91
N ASN A 52 27.04 4.78 -17.39
CA ASN A 52 27.46 5.65 -16.28
C ASN A 52 26.90 5.38 -14.85
N PHE A 53 27.81 5.00 -13.95
CA PHE A 53 27.56 4.76 -12.52
C PHE A 53 26.91 5.94 -11.77
N PHE A 54 27.24 7.18 -12.13
CA PHE A 54 26.62 8.37 -11.52
C PHE A 54 25.14 8.53 -11.87
N PHE A 55 24.77 8.22 -13.11
CA PHE A 55 23.37 8.23 -13.54
C PHE A 55 22.57 7.14 -12.81
N TYR A 56 23.18 5.98 -12.60
CA TYR A 56 22.57 4.88 -11.84
C TYR A 56 22.22 5.26 -10.39
N LEU A 57 23.11 5.96 -9.67
CA LEU A 57 22.84 6.39 -8.29
C LEU A 57 21.70 7.39 -8.19
N PHE A 58 21.68 8.40 -9.07
CA PHE A 58 20.64 9.43 -9.04
C PHE A 58 19.27 8.86 -9.42
N PHE A 59 19.20 8.08 -10.49
CA PHE A 59 17.95 7.42 -10.89
C PHE A 59 17.52 6.38 -9.87
N GLY A 60 18.44 5.61 -9.28
CA GLY A 60 18.13 4.62 -8.24
C GLY A 60 17.45 5.24 -7.00
N LEU A 61 17.93 6.40 -6.54
CA LEU A 61 17.29 7.14 -5.44
C LEU A 61 15.90 7.64 -5.82
N PHE A 62 15.71 8.12 -7.05
CA PHE A 62 14.41 8.55 -7.55
C PHE A 62 13.40 7.40 -7.65
N PHE A 63 13.81 6.26 -8.20
CA PHE A 63 12.99 5.05 -8.24
C PHE A 63 12.65 4.55 -6.84
N PHE A 64 13.59 4.62 -5.89
CA PHE A 64 13.33 4.24 -4.52
C PHE A 64 12.27 5.12 -3.85
N TYR A 65 12.34 6.44 -4.06
CA TYR A 65 11.34 7.37 -3.51
C TYR A 65 9.93 7.09 -4.07
N ILE A 66 9.82 6.85 -5.37
CA ILE A 66 8.53 6.51 -6.01
C ILE A 66 8.00 5.17 -5.50
N LEU A 67 8.86 4.15 -5.41
CA LEU A 67 8.49 2.84 -4.88
C LEU A 67 7.97 2.94 -3.44
N LEU A 68 8.58 3.80 -2.61
CA LEU A 68 8.14 4.04 -1.25
C LEU A 68 6.72 4.66 -1.21
N ILE A 69 6.42 5.63 -2.08
CA ILE A 69 5.06 6.21 -2.20
C ILE A 69 4.05 5.16 -2.64
N ILE A 70 4.39 4.32 -3.62
CA ILE A 70 3.49 3.29 -4.13
C ILE A 70 3.21 2.23 -3.06
N ILE A 71 4.23 1.79 -2.31
CA ILE A 71 4.07 0.83 -1.20
C ILE A 71 3.20 1.43 -0.09
N LEU A 72 3.36 2.71 0.25
CA LEU A 72 2.48 3.37 1.22
C LEU A 72 1.02 3.40 0.74
N GLY A 73 0.81 3.63 -0.55
CA GLY A 73 -0.52 3.62 -1.16
C GLY A 73 -1.18 2.24 -1.10
N ASP A 74 -0.47 1.19 -1.49
CA ASP A 74 -1.00 -0.18 -1.52
C ASP A 74 -1.28 -0.74 -0.11
N LEU A 75 -0.46 -0.36 0.88
CA LEU A 75 -0.69 -0.72 2.27
C LEU A 75 -1.95 -0.08 2.88
N ASN A 76 -2.55 0.93 2.24
CA ASN A 76 -3.67 1.72 2.78
C ASN A 76 -3.40 2.31 4.17
N ARG A 77 -2.15 2.69 4.46
CA ARG A 77 -1.73 3.24 5.76
C ARG A 77 -1.26 4.68 5.64
N GLY A 78 -1.24 5.42 6.75
CA GLY A 78 -0.98 6.87 6.83
C GLY A 78 0.06 7.37 5.81
N PRO A 79 -0.28 8.33 4.93
CA PRO A 79 -1.45 9.23 4.93
C PRO A 79 -2.76 8.69 4.32
N MET A 80 -2.87 7.39 4.02
CA MET A 80 -3.98 6.78 3.25
C MET A 80 -4.87 5.81 4.06
N ASP A 81 -5.03 6.04 5.37
CA ASP A 81 -5.89 5.24 6.27
C ASP A 81 -7.41 5.55 6.08
N PHE A 82 -8.00 5.31 4.90
CA PHE A 82 -9.44 5.55 4.67
C PHE A 82 -10.35 4.53 5.35
N LEU A 83 -9.89 3.29 5.43
CA LEU A 83 -10.67 2.18 5.96
C LEU A 83 -10.99 2.43 7.45
N GLU A 84 -10.01 2.81 8.27
CA GLU A 84 -10.20 2.92 9.72
C GLU A 84 -10.87 4.20 10.22
N ARG A 85 -11.21 5.15 9.33
CA ARG A 85 -11.63 6.49 9.76
C ARG A 85 -13.02 6.48 10.41
N GLU A 86 -13.07 6.80 11.71
CA GLU A 86 -14.32 6.90 12.48
C GLU A 86 -15.23 8.04 12.02
N SER A 87 -14.65 9.10 11.44
CA SER A 87 -15.37 10.30 11.03
C SER A 87 -15.83 10.28 9.56
N GLU A 88 -15.51 9.23 8.79
CA GLU A 88 -15.93 9.09 7.40
C GLU A 88 -16.86 7.90 7.23
N LEU A 89 -17.68 7.93 6.17
CA LEU A 89 -18.65 6.91 5.78
C LEU A 89 -18.03 5.50 5.55
N VAL A 90 -16.73 5.34 5.72
CA VAL A 90 -15.92 4.21 5.29
C VAL A 90 -15.74 3.15 6.38
N ARG A 91 -16.06 3.44 7.66
CA ARG A 91 -16.01 2.45 8.77
C ARG A 91 -17.05 1.32 8.68
N GLY A 92 -17.75 1.23 7.56
CA GLY A 92 -18.76 0.22 7.25
C GLY A 92 -18.37 -1.22 7.54
N PHE A 93 -17.08 -1.57 7.43
CA PHE A 93 -16.63 -2.93 7.70
C PHE A 93 -16.65 -3.30 9.19
N ASN A 94 -16.39 -2.36 10.11
CA ASN A 94 -16.47 -2.64 11.55
C ASN A 94 -17.90 -2.88 12.03
N LEU A 95 -18.91 -2.39 11.29
CA LEU A 95 -20.32 -2.57 11.64
C LEU A 95 -20.84 -3.97 11.30
N GLU A 96 -20.27 -4.62 10.28
CA GLU A 96 -20.79 -5.88 9.74
C GLU A 96 -19.84 -7.06 9.91
N LEU A 97 -18.52 -6.84 9.92
CA LEU A 97 -17.56 -7.91 10.14
C LEU A 97 -17.55 -8.29 11.62
N ARG A 98 -17.79 -9.57 11.91
CA ARG A 98 -17.80 -10.12 13.27
C ARG A 98 -16.72 -11.19 13.43
N SER A 99 -16.22 -11.29 14.65
CA SER A 99 -15.35 -12.38 15.13
C SER A 99 -14.16 -12.66 14.19
N PHE A 100 -14.11 -13.83 13.55
CA PHE A 100 -12.94 -14.31 12.83
C PHE A 100 -12.60 -13.51 11.58
N ILE A 101 -13.60 -13.12 10.77
CA ILE A 101 -13.35 -12.38 9.52
C ILE A 101 -12.74 -11.00 9.79
N PHE A 102 -13.12 -10.36 10.90
CA PHE A 102 -12.50 -9.12 11.36
C PHE A 102 -11.02 -9.34 11.69
N VAL A 103 -10.69 -10.40 12.44
CA VAL A 103 -9.29 -10.70 12.79
C VAL A 103 -8.45 -11.03 11.56
N TYR A 104 -8.97 -11.85 10.64
CA TYR A 104 -8.26 -12.19 9.40
C TYR A 104 -8.01 -10.98 8.51
N TYR A 105 -8.92 -10.01 8.49
CA TYR A 105 -8.73 -8.76 7.78
C TYR A 105 -7.49 -8.01 8.29
N PHE A 106 -7.40 -7.75 9.60
CA PHE A 106 -6.23 -7.09 10.18
C PHE A 106 -4.96 -7.92 10.01
N LEU A 107 -5.04 -9.24 10.21
CA LEU A 107 -3.89 -10.12 10.00
C LEU A 107 -3.36 -10.02 8.56
N SER A 108 -4.25 -9.94 7.57
CA SER A 108 -3.85 -9.79 6.16
C SER A 108 -3.19 -8.44 5.89
N GLU A 109 -3.67 -7.35 6.48
CA GLU A 109 -3.05 -6.03 6.33
C GLU A 109 -1.66 -6.01 6.97
N TYR A 110 -1.50 -6.52 8.19
CA TYR A 110 -0.19 -6.60 8.85
C TYR A 110 0.76 -7.56 8.12
N GLY A 111 0.23 -8.65 7.55
CA GLY A 111 0.98 -9.57 6.71
C GLY A 111 1.56 -8.90 5.46
N LEU A 112 0.84 -7.94 4.85
CA LEU A 112 1.34 -7.18 3.70
C LEU A 112 2.49 -6.24 4.08
N ILE A 113 2.44 -5.60 5.25
CA ILE A 113 3.55 -4.77 5.75
C ILE A 113 4.82 -5.62 5.88
N PHE A 114 4.67 -6.81 6.47
CA PHE A 114 5.78 -7.76 6.59
C PHE A 114 6.28 -8.21 5.22
N PHE A 115 5.37 -8.52 4.29
CA PHE A 115 5.72 -8.94 2.93
C PHE A 115 6.52 -7.86 2.16
N PHE A 116 6.08 -6.60 2.17
CA PHE A 116 6.79 -5.52 1.47
C PHE A 116 8.16 -5.22 2.09
N SER A 117 8.26 -5.25 3.42
CA SER A 117 9.56 -5.09 4.09
C SER A 117 10.52 -6.24 3.75
N TYR A 118 10.02 -7.48 3.70
CA TYR A 118 10.78 -8.64 3.25
C TYR A 118 11.21 -8.49 1.78
N PHE A 119 10.27 -8.18 0.88
CA PHE A 119 10.53 -8.00 -0.56
C PHE A 119 11.61 -6.93 -0.82
N PHE A 120 11.51 -5.79 -0.15
CA PHE A 120 12.50 -4.72 -0.27
C PHE A 120 13.89 -5.16 0.21
N SER A 121 13.96 -5.88 1.33
CA SER A 121 15.24 -6.34 1.87
C SER A 121 15.96 -7.37 0.98
N ILE A 122 15.24 -8.18 0.18
CA ILE A 122 15.85 -9.15 -0.76
C ILE A 122 16.75 -8.43 -1.77
N CYS A 123 16.37 -7.23 -2.21
CA CYS A 123 17.13 -6.47 -3.19
C CYS A 123 18.56 -6.10 -2.73
N PHE A 124 18.84 -6.11 -1.42
CA PHE A 124 20.12 -5.68 -0.85
C PHE A 124 21.04 -6.82 -0.40
N GLY A 125 20.68 -8.08 -0.66
CA GLY A 125 21.57 -9.23 -0.47
C GLY A 125 22.04 -9.44 0.98
N LEU A 126 23.35 -9.36 1.24
CA LEU A 126 23.97 -9.79 2.52
C LEU A 126 23.50 -9.02 3.76
N ILE A 127 22.99 -7.79 3.61
CA ILE A 127 22.57 -6.91 4.72
C ILE A 127 21.04 -7.03 4.96
N PHE A 128 20.44 -8.08 4.41
CA PHE A 128 19.00 -8.38 4.42
C PHE A 128 18.30 -8.08 5.76
N LEU A 129 18.78 -8.67 6.87
CA LEU A 129 18.12 -8.58 8.17
C LEU A 129 18.09 -7.15 8.74
N ILE A 130 19.19 -6.40 8.56
CA ILE A 130 19.29 -5.04 9.09
C ILE A 130 18.37 -4.11 8.29
N ILE A 131 18.35 -4.27 6.97
CA ILE A 131 17.51 -3.45 6.08
C ILE A 131 16.04 -3.79 6.27
N PHE A 132 15.70 -5.06 6.50
CA PHE A 132 14.35 -5.48 6.85
C PHE A 132 13.84 -4.74 8.09
N ILE A 133 14.62 -4.75 9.18
CA ILE A 133 14.27 -4.09 10.43
C ILE A 133 14.12 -2.57 10.22
N LEU A 134 15.08 -1.95 9.53
CA LEU A 134 15.03 -0.51 9.23
C LEU A 134 13.81 -0.12 8.41
N PHE A 135 13.49 -0.89 7.37
CA PHE A 135 12.35 -0.62 6.49
C PHE A 135 11.02 -0.80 7.23
N PHE A 136 10.93 -1.84 8.08
CA PHE A 136 9.75 -2.06 8.92
C PHE A 136 9.53 -0.89 9.91
N PHE A 137 10.59 -0.43 10.58
CA PHE A 137 10.50 0.76 11.44
C PHE A 137 10.19 2.04 10.66
N LEU A 138 10.72 2.19 9.45
CA LEU A 138 10.42 3.31 8.57
C LEU A 138 8.93 3.34 8.21
N LEU A 139 8.32 2.21 7.83
CA LEU A 139 6.88 2.16 7.55
C LEU A 139 6.02 2.52 8.77
N ILE A 140 6.42 2.08 9.97
CA ILE A 140 5.75 2.46 11.23
C ILE A 140 5.92 3.95 11.51
N TYR A 141 7.12 4.51 11.28
CA TYR A 141 7.40 5.93 11.49
C TYR A 141 6.58 6.81 10.55
N LEU A 142 6.50 6.46 9.26
CA LEU A 142 5.74 7.23 8.27
C LEU A 142 4.23 7.25 8.60
N ARG A 143 3.69 6.19 9.21
CA ARG A 143 2.32 6.16 9.73
C ARG A 143 2.05 7.25 10.77
N ILE A 144 3.05 7.60 11.57
CA ILE A 144 2.91 8.58 12.66
C ILE A 144 3.04 10.01 12.14
N VAL A 145 3.91 10.22 11.14
CA VAL A 145 4.31 11.56 10.70
C VAL A 145 3.33 12.20 9.71
N TYR A 146 2.75 11.42 8.79
CA TYR A 146 1.99 12.02 7.69
C TYR A 146 0.52 12.30 8.03
N PRO A 147 0.01 13.51 7.71
CA PRO A 147 -1.41 13.82 7.86
C PRO A 147 -2.24 13.09 6.81
N ARG A 148 -3.46 12.69 7.18
CA ARG A 148 -4.34 11.91 6.30
C ARG A 148 -4.85 12.74 5.12
N PHE A 149 -4.80 12.19 3.91
CA PHE A 149 -5.35 12.83 2.71
C PHE A 149 -6.83 12.49 2.49
N ARG A 150 -7.53 13.30 1.68
CA ARG A 150 -8.92 13.07 1.27
C ARG A 150 -8.96 12.21 0.01
N TYR A 151 -9.96 11.32 -0.08
CA TYR A 151 -10.13 10.35 -1.17
C TYR A 151 -10.06 10.98 -2.57
N ASP A 152 -10.73 12.13 -2.76
CA ASP A 152 -10.82 12.79 -4.06
C ASP A 152 -9.46 13.29 -4.56
N ILE A 153 -8.60 13.74 -3.62
CA ILE A 153 -7.23 14.19 -3.92
C ILE A 153 -6.36 12.98 -4.26
N PHE A 154 -6.64 11.83 -3.67
CA PHE A 154 -5.85 10.63 -3.87
C PHE A 154 -6.03 10.03 -5.26
N ILE A 155 -7.27 9.95 -5.74
CA ILE A 155 -7.56 9.52 -7.11
C ILE A 155 -6.91 10.44 -8.13
N PHE A 156 -6.79 11.74 -7.82
CA PHE A 156 -6.11 12.68 -8.70
C PHE A 156 -4.59 12.49 -8.73
N ILE A 157 -4.00 11.93 -7.67
CA ILE A 157 -2.56 11.66 -7.58
C ILE A 157 -2.18 10.37 -8.33
N CYS A 158 -3.09 9.39 -8.42
CA CYS A 158 -2.93 8.19 -9.25
C CYS A 158 -2.92 8.51 -10.75
#